data_AF-A0A2X4W9X4-F1
#
_entry.id   AF-A0A2X4W9X4-F1
#
_cell.length_a   1.000
_cell.length_b   1.000
_cell.length_c   1.000
_cell.angle_alpha   90.00
_cell.angle_beta   90.00
_cell.angle_gamma   90.00
#
_symmetry.space_group_name_H-M   'P 1'
#
loop_
_entity.id
_entity.type
_entity.pdbx_description
1 polymer ?
#
loop_
_entity_poly.entity_id
_entity_poly.type
_entity_poly.pdbx_seq_one_letter_code
_entity_poly.pdbx_strand_id
1 'polypeptide(L)'
;MKRIFVLVFLVISILSACNSSTLSFSKIENVPNNVQDKVDSDLKLQSITDGEKGYYIIFHSSEDVETDLETQRDTVTIKLNEIDLQEDVVKQNTFYLTTDPEHDVIDVLVNGESVPFDNVTVQ
;
A
#
# COMPACT_ATOMS: atom_id res chain seq x y z
N MET A 1 23.77 41.66 -29.34
CA MET A 1 22.64 40.71 -29.26
C MET A 1 23.12 39.25 -29.15
N LYS A 2 23.95 38.90 -28.16
CA LYS A 2 24.45 37.51 -27.96
C LYS A 2 24.30 36.98 -26.53
N ARG A 3 23.70 37.77 -25.63
CA ARG A 3 23.54 37.42 -24.20
C ARG A 3 22.11 37.06 -23.79
N ILE A 4 21.13 37.31 -24.66
CA ILE A 4 19.71 37.02 -24.39
C ILE A 4 19.39 35.53 -24.58
N PHE A 5 20.14 34.81 -25.43
CA PHE A 5 19.93 33.39 -25.67
C PHE A 5 20.22 32.49 -24.45
N VAL A 6 21.04 32.96 -23.50
CA VAL A 6 21.38 32.18 -22.29
C VAL A 6 20.24 32.21 -21.26
N LEU A 7 19.49 33.30 -21.18
CA LEU A 7 18.38 33.46 -20.24
C LEU A 7 17.15 32.62 -20.63
N VAL A 8 16.94 32.36 -21.92
CA VAL A 8 15.83 31.53 -22.41
C VAL A 8 16.04 30.04 -22.08
N PHE A 9 17.29 29.56 -22.01
CA PHE A 9 17.60 28.16 -21.71
C PHE A 9 17.36 27.78 -20.24
N LEU A 10 17.49 28.73 -19.31
CA LEU A 10 17.29 28.48 -17.88
C LEU A 10 15.81 28.26 -17.52
N VAL A 11 14.88 28.86 -18.28
CA VAL A 11 13.44 28.79 -18.01
C VAL A 11 12.83 27.46 -18.45
N ILE A 12 13.48 26.72 -19.36
CA ILE A 12 12.97 25.45 -19.90
C ILE A 12 13.40 24.25 -19.03
N SER A 13 14.27 24.44 -18.03
CA SER A 13 14.81 23.32 -17.24
C SER A 13 13.91 22.86 -16.08
N ILE A 14 12.72 23.45 -15.94
CA ILE A 14 11.69 23.04 -14.97
C ILE A 14 10.65 22.12 -15.63
N LEU A 15 11.05 21.31 -16.62
CA LEU A 15 10.26 20.12 -16.98
C LEU A 15 10.22 19.22 -15.75
N SER A 16 9.19 19.44 -14.94
CA SER A 16 8.75 18.60 -13.86
C SER A 16 8.78 17.16 -14.35
N ALA A 17 9.68 16.36 -13.78
CA ALA A 17 9.56 14.93 -13.85
C ALA A 17 8.29 14.58 -13.07
N CYS A 18 7.13 14.58 -13.75
CA CYS A 18 6.02 13.75 -13.34
C CYS A 18 6.48 12.32 -13.56
N ASN A 19 7.27 11.79 -12.63
CA ASN A 19 7.40 10.35 -12.50
C ASN A 19 6.01 9.89 -12.06
N SER A 20 5.29 9.16 -12.90
CA SER A 20 4.04 8.56 -12.50
C SER A 20 4.37 7.54 -11.42
N SER A 21 4.10 7.89 -10.16
CA SER A 21 4.21 6.94 -9.07
C SER A 21 3.27 5.78 -9.37
N THR A 22 3.83 4.58 -9.38
CA THR A 22 3.08 3.33 -9.45
C THR A 22 2.56 2.92 -8.08
N LEU A 23 2.91 3.65 -7.02
CA LEU A 23 2.32 3.46 -5.70
C LEU A 23 0.82 3.71 -5.77
N SER A 24 0.05 2.67 -5.46
CA SER A 24 -1.39 2.77 -5.32
C SER A 24 -1.83 1.89 -4.17
N PHE A 25 -2.82 2.36 -3.41
CA PHE A 25 -3.36 1.61 -2.29
C PHE A 25 -4.88 1.77 -2.31
N SER A 26 -5.60 0.65 -2.36
CA SER A 26 -7.06 0.66 -2.44
C SER A 26 -7.66 -0.56 -1.79
N LYS A 27 -8.80 -0.39 -1.12
CA LYS A 27 -9.64 -1.50 -0.67
C LYS A 27 -10.28 -2.16 -1.89
N ILE A 28 -10.26 -3.49 -1.92
CA ILE A 28 -10.93 -4.27 -2.97
C ILE A 28 -12.03 -5.12 -2.34
N GLU A 29 -13.23 -5.05 -2.91
CA GLU A 29 -14.36 -5.87 -2.48
C GLU A 29 -14.36 -7.25 -3.16
N ASN A 30 -13.93 -7.29 -4.42
CA ASN A 30 -13.87 -8.51 -5.22
C ASN A 30 -12.44 -9.03 -5.25
N VAL A 31 -12.11 -9.90 -4.30
CA VAL A 31 -10.79 -10.55 -4.22
C VAL A 31 -10.69 -11.62 -5.32
N PRO A 32 -9.61 -11.65 -6.13
CA PRO A 32 -9.40 -12.70 -7.12
C PRO A 32 -9.37 -14.10 -6.49
N ASN A 33 -9.99 -15.10 -7.14
CA ASN A 33 -10.10 -16.46 -6.58
C ASN A 33 -8.74 -17.09 -6.20
N ASN A 34 -7.72 -16.90 -7.03
CA ASN A 34 -6.35 -17.36 -6.79
C ASN A 34 -5.71 -16.74 -5.53
N VAL A 35 -6.17 -15.57 -5.11
CA VAL A 35 -5.77 -14.93 -3.85
C VAL A 35 -6.64 -15.47 -2.72
N GLN A 36 -7.96 -15.52 -2.91
CA GLN A 36 -8.90 -15.99 -1.89
C GLN A 36 -8.63 -17.44 -1.45
N ASP A 37 -8.25 -18.32 -2.38
CA ASP A 37 -7.92 -19.72 -2.09
C ASP A 37 -6.66 -19.87 -1.21
N LYS A 38 -5.85 -18.81 -1.10
CA LYS A 38 -4.63 -18.74 -0.28
C LYS A 38 -4.84 -17.96 1.02
N VAL A 39 -6.03 -17.40 1.24
CA VAL A 39 -6.32 -16.66 2.46
C VAL A 39 -6.49 -17.62 3.62
N ASP A 40 -5.71 -17.43 4.68
CA ASP A 40 -5.93 -18.09 5.96
C ASP A 40 -6.77 -17.18 6.87
N SER A 41 -7.98 -17.64 7.23
CA SER A 41 -8.92 -16.89 8.07
C SER A 41 -8.50 -16.80 9.54
N ASP A 42 -7.56 -17.65 9.98
CA ASP A 42 -7.08 -17.67 11.36
C ASP A 42 -5.95 -16.65 11.60
N LEU A 43 -5.41 -16.05 10.54
CA LEU A 43 -4.35 -15.04 10.63
C LEU A 43 -4.94 -13.62 10.73
N LYS A 44 -4.35 -12.80 11.60
CA LYS A 44 -4.80 -11.41 11.79
C LYS A 44 -4.38 -10.54 10.61
N LEU A 45 -3.12 -10.68 10.20
CA LEU A 45 -2.53 -9.87 9.13
C LEU A 45 -1.65 -10.74 8.24
N GLN A 46 -1.94 -10.76 6.94
CA GLN A 46 -1.16 -11.52 5.97
C GLN A 46 -0.99 -10.77 4.66
N SER A 47 0.06 -11.12 3.91
CA SER A 47 0.35 -10.58 2.59
C SER A 47 0.41 -11.70 1.56
N ILE A 48 -0.22 -11.50 0.40
CA ILE A 48 -0.11 -12.36 -0.77
C ILE A 48 0.40 -11.51 -1.92
N THR A 49 1.60 -11.78 -2.44
CA THR A 49 2.13 -11.05 -3.60
C THR A 49 1.60 -11.62 -4.91
N ASP A 50 1.44 -10.75 -5.92
CA ASP A 50 1.16 -11.15 -7.30
C ASP A 50 2.39 -11.69 -8.05
N GLY A 51 3.57 -11.70 -7.41
CA GLY A 51 4.83 -12.15 -7.99
C GLY A 51 5.69 -11.02 -8.55
N GLU A 52 5.18 -9.78 -8.58
CA GLU A 52 5.93 -8.58 -8.98
C GLU A 52 5.95 -7.56 -7.83
N LYS A 53 5.29 -6.41 -8.01
CA LYS A 53 5.21 -5.32 -7.01
C LYS A 53 3.78 -5.09 -6.54
N GLY A 54 2.87 -6.02 -6.82
CA GLY A 54 1.53 -6.04 -6.27
C GLY A 54 1.48 -6.90 -5.02
N TYR A 55 0.79 -6.39 -4.01
CA TYR A 55 0.59 -7.03 -2.72
C TYR A 55 -0.89 -6.95 -2.35
N TYR A 56 -1.50 -8.09 -2.11
CA TYR A 56 -2.78 -8.18 -1.43
C TYR A 56 -2.50 -8.22 0.08
N ILE A 57 -2.96 -7.19 0.79
CA ILE A 57 -2.87 -7.09 2.24
C ILE A 57 -4.22 -7.47 2.81
N ILE A 58 -4.26 -8.55 3.60
CA ILE A 58 -5.49 -9.09 4.19
C ILE A 58 -5.41 -8.87 5.70
N PHE A 59 -6.41 -8.19 6.23
CA PHE A 59 -6.53 -7.86 7.64
C PHE A 59 -7.90 -8.31 8.17
N HIS A 60 -7.89 -9.21 9.15
CA HIS A 60 -9.10 -9.68 9.82
C HIS A 60 -9.35 -8.86 11.09
N SER A 61 -10.49 -8.18 11.14
CA SER A 61 -10.90 -7.38 12.31
C SER A 61 -12.42 -7.48 12.51
N SER A 62 -12.85 -7.45 13.78
CA SER A 62 -14.26 -7.32 14.16
C SER A 62 -14.77 -5.89 14.03
N GLU A 63 -13.87 -4.93 13.83
CA GLU A 63 -14.17 -3.52 13.71
C GLU A 63 -14.08 -3.09 12.25
N ASP A 64 -14.76 -1.99 11.91
CA ASP A 64 -14.50 -1.33 10.63
C ASP A 64 -13.10 -0.71 10.68
N VAL A 65 -12.48 -0.54 9.51
CA VAL A 65 -11.07 -0.15 9.41
C VAL A 65 -10.94 1.08 8.52
N GLU A 66 -10.47 2.17 9.11
CA GLU A 66 -9.97 3.33 8.37
C GLU A 66 -8.51 3.10 7.97
N THR A 67 -8.16 3.57 6.78
CA THR A 67 -6.82 3.35 6.24
C THR A 67 -6.15 4.62 5.77
N ASP A 68 -4.84 4.69 5.99
CA ASP A 68 -3.98 5.74 5.47
C ASP A 68 -2.65 5.12 4.96
N LEU A 69 -1.96 5.85 4.09
CA LEU A 69 -0.71 5.41 3.47
C LEU A 69 0.33 6.52 3.58
N GLU A 70 1.48 6.20 4.16
CA GLU A 70 2.62 7.09 4.21
C GLU A 70 3.84 6.46 3.55
N THR A 71 4.62 7.29 2.86
CA THR A 71 5.89 6.89 2.26
C THR A 71 7.02 7.67 2.92
N GLN A 72 8.01 6.97 3.44
CA GLN A 72 9.24 7.58 3.93
C GLN A 72 10.44 6.78 3.46
N ARG A 73 11.31 7.42 2.66
CA ARG A 73 12.49 6.79 2.05
C ARG A 73 12.09 5.56 1.23
N ASP A 74 12.49 4.38 1.68
CA ASP A 74 12.28 3.07 1.07
C ASP A 74 11.08 2.32 1.67
N THR A 75 10.40 2.92 2.65
CA THR A 75 9.33 2.27 3.40
C THR A 75 7.97 2.84 3.04
N VAL A 76 7.03 1.95 2.69
CA VAL A 76 5.60 2.21 2.66
C VAL A 76 5.01 1.78 4.00
N THR A 77 4.42 2.72 4.72
CA THR A 77 3.71 2.45 5.97
C THR A 77 2.21 2.48 5.69
N ILE A 78 1.56 1.32 5.82
CA ILE A 78 0.11 1.20 5.80
C ILE A 78 -0.40 1.39 7.23
N LYS A 79 -1.31 2.33 7.43
CA LYS A 79 -1.97 2.53 8.72
C LYS A 79 -3.37 1.96 8.65
N LEU A 80 -3.69 1.05 9.55
CA LEU A 80 -5.00 0.44 9.75
C LEU A 80 -5.50 0.88 11.11
N ASN A 81 -6.54 1.71 11.15
CA ASN A 81 -7.16 2.16 12.39
C ASN A 81 -8.53 1.50 12.51
N GLU A 82 -8.66 0.64 13.52
CA GLU A 82 -9.93 0.04 13.89
C GLU A 82 -10.81 1.13 14.52
N ILE A 83 -12.03 1.27 13.99
CA ILE A 83 -13.02 2.21 14.52
C ILE A 83 -14.05 1.41 15.32
N ASP A 84 -14.30 1.84 16.56
CA ASP A 84 -15.14 1.17 17.57
C ASP A 84 -16.62 1.11 17.15
N LEU A 85 -16.87 0.24 16.17
CA LEU A 85 -18.13 -0.25 15.70
C LEU A 85 -18.09 -1.74 16.04
N GLN A 86 -18.55 -2.08 17.23
CA GLN A 86 -18.63 -3.46 17.67
C GLN A 86 -19.57 -4.24 16.74
N GLU A 87 -18.97 -4.99 15.82
CA GLU A 87 -19.65 -6.08 15.15
C GLU A 87 -19.20 -7.40 15.76
N ASP A 88 -20.15 -8.30 16.01
CA ASP A 88 -19.88 -9.62 16.58
C ASP A 88 -19.18 -10.57 15.60
N VAL A 89 -18.85 -10.11 14.39
CA VAL A 89 -18.34 -10.92 13.28
C VAL A 89 -17.02 -10.34 12.77
N VAL A 90 -15.97 -11.16 12.79
CA VAL A 90 -14.68 -10.84 12.17
C VAL A 90 -14.85 -10.75 10.65
N LYS A 91 -14.52 -9.60 10.08
CA LYS A 91 -14.56 -9.31 8.64
C LYS A 91 -13.16 -9.40 8.03
N GLN A 92 -13.10 -9.91 6.81
CA GLN A 92 -11.91 -9.82 5.96
C GLN A 92 -11.86 -8.45 5.29
N ASN A 93 -10.85 -7.65 5.62
CA ASN A 93 -10.53 -6.41 4.89
C ASN A 93 -9.36 -6.68 3.94
N THR A 94 -9.60 -6.54 2.64
CA THR A 94 -8.57 -6.79 1.62
C THR A 94 -8.20 -5.50 0.92
N PHE A 95 -6.91 -5.21 0.85
CA PHE A 95 -6.35 -4.06 0.17
C PHE A 95 -5.36 -4.52 -0.89
N TYR A 96 -5.32 -3.81 -2.00
CA TYR A 96 -4.31 -3.99 -3.02
C TYR A 96 -3.33 -2.81 -2.99
N LEU A 97 -2.07 -3.13 -2.73
CA LEU A 97 -0.94 -2.22 -2.74
C LEU A 97 -0.08 -2.52 -3.96
N THR A 98 0.22 -1.51 -4.77
CA THR A 98 1.34 -1.54 -5.72
C THR A 98 2.45 -0.66 -5.18
N THR A 99 3.73 -1.05 -5.29
CA THR A 99 4.86 -0.23 -4.84
C THR A 99 5.75 0.24 -5.99
N ASP A 100 6.40 1.40 -5.80
CA ASP A 100 7.43 1.88 -6.71
C ASP A 100 8.76 1.11 -6.52
N PRO A 101 9.68 1.12 -7.50
CA PRO A 101 11.01 0.52 -7.34
C PRO A 101 11.85 1.03 -6.18
N GLU A 102 11.55 2.24 -5.70
CA GLU A 102 12.23 2.85 -4.57
C GLU A 102 11.61 2.48 -3.22
N HIS A 103 10.47 1.78 -3.22
CA HIS A 103 9.71 1.40 -2.03
C HIS A 103 9.65 -0.14 -1.90
N ASP A 104 10.65 -0.69 -1.23
CA ASP A 104 10.92 -2.12 -1.09
C ASP A 104 10.65 -2.66 0.33
N VAL A 105 10.32 -1.78 1.28
CA VAL A 105 9.90 -2.16 2.63
C VAL A 105 8.43 -1.80 2.85
N ILE A 106 7.65 -2.75 3.39
CA ILE A 106 6.26 -2.53 3.81
C ILE A 106 6.19 -2.68 5.33
N ASP A 107 5.75 -1.63 6.01
CA ASP A 107 5.42 -1.63 7.43
C ASP A 107 3.90 -1.46 7.59
N VAL A 108 3.32 -2.13 8.58
CA VAL A 108 1.88 -2.06 8.86
C VAL A 108 1.69 -1.64 10.31
N LEU A 109 0.99 -0.53 10.50
CA LEU A 109 0.60 -0.04 11.81
C LEU A 109 -0.88 -0.36 12.04
N VAL A 110 -1.20 -1.10 13.09
CA VAL A 110 -2.58 -1.27 13.57
C VAL A 110 -2.77 -0.41 14.79
N ASN A 111 -3.70 0.55 14.74
CA ASN A 111 -3.95 1.55 15.79
C ASN A 111 -2.67 2.27 16.27
N GLY A 112 -1.75 2.52 15.35
CA GLY A 112 -0.46 3.20 15.61
C GLY A 112 0.68 2.29 16.10
N GLU A 113 0.45 0.99 16.30
CA GLU A 113 1.48 0.03 16.69
C GLU A 113 1.92 -0.84 15.50
N SER A 114 3.23 -1.04 15.31
CA SER A 114 3.74 -1.88 14.23
C SER A 114 3.39 -3.35 14.47
N VAL A 115 2.75 -3.97 13.48
CA VAL A 115 2.31 -5.35 13.49
C VAL A 115 2.97 -6.09 12.33
N PRO A 116 3.72 -7.18 12.60
CA PRO A 116 4.31 -7.97 11.53
C PRO A 116 3.24 -8.76 10.77
N PHE A 117 3.54 -9.11 9.52
CA PHE A 117 2.74 -10.11 8.81
C PHE A 117 2.88 -11.48 9.49
N ASP A 118 1.75 -12.10 9.83
CA ASP A 118 1.71 -13.47 10.32
C ASP A 118 2.17 -14.46 9.25
N ASN A 119 1.86 -14.16 7.98
CA ASN A 119 2.28 -14.94 6.83
C ASN A 119 2.48 -14.08 5.57
N VAL A 120 3.45 -14.48 4.75
CA VAL A 120 3.73 -13.88 3.44
C VAL A 120 3.76 -15.00 2.40
N THR A 121 2.80 -14.98 1.47
CA THR A 121 2.66 -16.00 0.43
C THR A 121 2.97 -15.43 -0.94
N VAL A 122 3.72 -16.18 -1.74
CA VAL A 122 4.02 -15.83 -3.13
C VAL A 122 3.05 -16.56 -4.06
N GLN A 123 2.64 -15.89 -5.13
CA GLN A 123 1.73 -16.51 -6.09
C GLN A 123 2.31 -17.69 -6.83
#